data_AF-A0A015NFU1-F1
#
_entry.id   AF-A0A015NFU1-F1
#
_cell.length_a   1.000
_cell.length_b   1.000
_cell.length_c   1.000
_cell.angle_alpha   90.00
_cell.angle_beta   90.00
_cell.angle_gamma   90.00
#
_symmetry.space_group_name_H-M   'P 1'
#
loop_
_entity.id
_entity.type
_entity.pdbx_description
1 polymer ?
#
loop_
_entity_poly.entity_id
_entity_poly.type
_entity_poly.pdbx_seq_one_letter_code
_entity_poly.pdbx_strand_id
1 'polypeptide(L)'
;MTKEPIKIFNSLNFSSIPEKLLITIIQNDNLQMSEIQVWEHILKWGHAQHPELPSNVTNYSKDDFNALKITLQQFIPFIKFYNLTSKEFTDKVLPYKKILPKGLYKDLLKSFLSLLEPNSKLNNNLNPHLTNLKTIDSKITTSQHTELISKWINRLEITDKLTS
;
A
#
# COMPACT_ATOMS: atom_id res chain seq x y z
N MET A 1 -20.32 10.54 -5.07
CA MET A 1 -20.55 9.29 -5.81
C MET A 1 -19.96 9.42 -7.22
N THR A 2 -18.64 9.36 -7.34
CA THR A 2 -17.96 9.40 -8.65
C THR A 2 -17.96 7.99 -9.24
N LYS A 3 -18.80 7.80 -10.26
CA LYS A 3 -18.78 6.60 -11.09
C LYS A 3 -17.43 6.59 -11.83
N GLU A 4 -16.65 5.55 -11.59
CA GLU A 4 -15.47 5.10 -12.35
C GLU A 4 -14.10 5.74 -12.05
N PRO A 5 -13.52 5.48 -10.85
CA PRO A 5 -12.08 5.57 -10.64
C PRO A 5 -11.25 4.84 -11.72
N ILE A 6 -11.78 3.72 -12.24
CA ILE A 6 -11.17 2.90 -13.30
C ILE A 6 -10.90 3.70 -14.58
N LYS A 7 -11.77 4.65 -14.95
CA LYS A 7 -11.55 5.47 -16.16
C LYS A 7 -10.35 6.41 -16.02
N ILE A 8 -10.06 6.88 -14.80
CA ILE A 8 -8.91 7.76 -14.53
C ILE A 8 -7.60 6.98 -14.72
N PHE A 9 -7.52 5.77 -14.16
CA PHE A 9 -6.35 4.89 -14.28
C PHE A 9 -6.07 4.44 -15.72
N ASN A 10 -7.11 4.25 -16.53
CA ASN A 10 -6.99 3.87 -17.94
C ASN A 10 -6.84 5.06 -18.91
N SER A 11 -6.84 6.30 -18.41
CA SER A 11 -6.71 7.49 -19.26
C SER A 11 -5.25 7.79 -19.59
N LEU A 12 -5.00 8.31 -20.81
CA LEU A 12 -3.67 8.78 -21.24
C LEU A 12 -3.04 9.83 -20.31
N ASN A 13 -3.87 10.54 -19.54
CA ASN A 13 -3.43 11.60 -18.63
C ASN A 13 -3.05 11.11 -17.23
N PHE A 14 -3.14 9.80 -16.97
CA PHE A 14 -2.86 9.23 -15.65
C PHE A 14 -1.45 9.58 -15.16
N SER A 15 -0.45 9.53 -16.05
CA SER A 15 0.95 9.89 -15.76
C SER A 15 1.14 11.34 -15.34
N SER A 16 0.19 12.23 -15.65
CA SER A 16 0.23 13.64 -15.29
C SER A 16 -0.47 13.95 -13.96
N ILE A 17 -1.06 12.95 -13.30
CA ILE A 17 -1.72 13.15 -12.02
C ILE A 17 -0.68 13.52 -10.95
N PRO A 18 -0.88 14.63 -10.22
CA PRO A 18 -0.04 14.99 -9.08
C PRO A 18 0.00 13.88 -8.02
N GLU A 19 1.18 13.64 -7.45
CA GLU A 19 1.44 12.60 -6.44
C GLU A 19 0.38 12.56 -5.32
N LYS A 20 0.06 13.72 -4.73
CA LYS A 20 -0.92 13.85 -3.64
C LYS A 20 -2.32 13.41 -4.04
N LEU A 21 -2.74 13.71 -5.27
CA LEU A 21 -4.05 13.30 -5.78
C LEU A 21 -4.06 11.79 -6.03
N LEU A 22 -2.97 11.24 -6.57
CA LEU A 22 -2.86 9.80 -6.78
C LEU A 22 -2.89 9.02 -5.46
N ILE A 23 -2.20 9.50 -4.42
CA ILE A 23 -2.29 8.93 -3.06
C ILE A 23 -3.73 8.92 -2.57
N THR A 24 -4.45 10.03 -2.73
CA THR A 24 -5.86 10.15 -2.30
C THR A 24 -6.76 9.15 -3.04
N ILE A 25 -6.49 8.88 -4.32
CA ILE A 25 -7.23 7.89 -5.11
C ILE A 25 -6.96 6.47 -4.60
N ILE A 26 -5.69 6.14 -4.32
CA ILE A 26 -5.28 4.80 -3.83
C ILE A 26 -5.84 4.50 -2.44
N GLN A 27 -5.93 5.51 -1.58
CA GLN A 27 -6.49 5.38 -0.23
C GLN A 27 -8.01 5.18 -0.18
N ASN A 28 -8.72 5.37 -1.31
CA ASN A 28 -10.17 5.29 -1.32
C ASN A 28 -10.64 3.83 -1.22
N ASP A 29 -11.27 3.46 -0.11
CA ASP A 29 -11.81 2.11 0.12
C ASP A 29 -12.88 1.67 -0.90
N ASN A 30 -13.50 2.62 -1.62
CA ASN A 30 -14.46 2.33 -2.68
C ASN A 30 -13.79 2.10 -4.05
N LEU A 31 -12.45 2.07 -4.11
CA LEU A 31 -11.72 1.82 -5.34
C LEU A 31 -12.00 0.40 -5.83
N GLN A 32 -12.76 0.29 -6.92
CA GLN A 32 -13.09 -0.97 -7.59
C GLN A 32 -11.90 -1.47 -8.44
N MET A 33 -10.77 -1.77 -7.80
CA MET A 33 -9.54 -2.23 -8.44
C MET A 33 -8.82 -3.21 -7.51
N SER A 34 -8.25 -4.28 -8.07
CA SER A 34 -7.45 -5.22 -7.26
C SER A 34 -6.12 -4.59 -6.84
N GLU A 35 -5.57 -5.04 -5.71
CA GLU A 35 -4.30 -4.52 -5.18
C GLU A 35 -3.14 -4.69 -6.17
N ILE A 36 -3.16 -5.76 -6.99
CA ILE A 36 -2.16 -5.94 -8.04
C ILE A 36 -2.28 -4.87 -9.13
N GLN A 37 -3.50 -4.51 -9.52
CA GLN A 37 -3.73 -3.47 -10.50
C GLN A 37 -3.30 -2.11 -9.95
N VAL A 38 -3.58 -1.82 -8.68
CA VAL A 38 -3.08 -0.61 -8.02
C VAL A 38 -1.56 -0.53 -8.11
N TRP A 39 -0.86 -1.62 -7.76
CA TRP A 39 0.60 -1.68 -7.87
C TRP A 39 1.12 -1.44 -9.30
N GLU A 40 0.53 -2.10 -10.30
CA GLU A 40 0.93 -1.93 -11.70
C GLU A 40 0.71 -0.49 -12.20
N HIS A 41 -0.37 0.17 -11.78
CA HIS A 41 -0.59 1.57 -12.14
C HIS A 41 0.42 2.50 -11.46
N ILE A 42 0.75 2.26 -10.19
CA ILE A 42 1.77 3.04 -9.47
C ILE A 42 3.14 2.88 -10.16
N LEU A 43 3.50 1.66 -10.58
CA LEU A 43 4.71 1.42 -11.38
C LEU A 43 4.68 2.18 -12.70
N LYS A 44 3.58 2.10 -13.46
CA LYS A 44 3.41 2.86 -14.72
C LYS A 44 3.56 4.37 -14.51
N TRP A 45 2.95 4.91 -13.45
CA TRP A 45 3.07 6.33 -13.10
C TRP A 45 4.52 6.68 -12.76
N GLY A 46 5.21 5.85 -11.97
CA GLY A 46 6.61 6.03 -11.61
C GLY A 46 7.55 6.00 -12.81
N HIS A 47 7.36 5.07 -13.75
CA HIS A 47 8.13 5.02 -15.00
C HIS A 47 7.90 6.25 -15.86
N ALA A 48 6.67 6.78 -15.90
CA ALA A 48 6.39 7.98 -16.65
C ALA A 48 7.07 9.24 -16.08
N GLN A 49 7.48 9.23 -14.80
CA GLN A 49 8.29 10.30 -14.21
C GLN A 49 9.78 10.20 -14.57
N HIS A 50 10.24 9.04 -15.06
CA HIS A 50 11.64 8.75 -15.38
C HIS A 50 11.77 8.10 -16.77
N PRO A 51 11.55 8.86 -17.86
CA PRO A 51 11.54 8.33 -19.22
C PRO A 51 12.88 7.73 -19.68
N GLU A 52 13.98 8.03 -18.98
CA GLU A 52 15.31 7.48 -19.21
C GLU A 52 15.48 6.05 -18.67
N LEU A 53 14.56 5.57 -17.82
CA LEU A 53 14.64 4.23 -17.28
C LEU A 53 14.52 3.17 -18.39
N PRO A 54 15.27 2.06 -18.30
CA PRO A 54 15.08 0.94 -19.20
C PRO A 54 13.63 0.41 -19.14
N SER A 55 13.14 -0.15 -20.25
CA SER A 55 11.81 -0.77 -20.27
C SER A 55 11.75 -2.07 -19.45
N ASN A 56 12.88 -2.78 -19.31
CA ASN A 56 12.96 -4.02 -18.55
C ASN A 56 13.70 -3.81 -17.24
N VAL A 57 13.02 -4.13 -16.12
CA VAL A 57 13.54 -4.07 -14.76
C VAL A 57 14.82 -4.90 -14.55
N THR A 58 15.05 -5.95 -15.35
CA THR A 58 16.30 -6.73 -15.29
C THR A 58 17.53 -5.92 -15.69
N ASN A 59 17.33 -4.84 -16.45
CA ASN A 59 18.41 -3.99 -16.96
C ASN A 59 18.69 -2.80 -16.05
N TYR A 60 18.03 -2.71 -14.88
CA TYR A 60 18.15 -1.56 -13.99
C TYR A 60 19.49 -1.55 -13.29
N SER A 61 20.20 -0.44 -13.43
CA SER A 61 21.34 -0.07 -12.60
C SER A 61 20.89 0.19 -11.15
N LYS A 62 21.87 0.37 -10.25
CA LYS A 62 21.57 0.75 -8.86
C LYS A 62 20.88 2.11 -8.79
N ASP A 63 21.26 3.03 -9.67
CA ASP A 63 20.73 4.40 -9.68
C ASP A 63 19.32 4.43 -10.26
N ASP A 64 19.02 3.60 -11.26
CA ASP A 64 17.66 3.41 -11.80
C ASP A 64 16.69 2.95 -10.69
N PHE A 65 17.10 1.97 -9.90
CA PHE A 65 16.32 1.53 -8.74
C PHE A 65 16.17 2.64 -7.68
N ASN A 66 17.21 3.45 -7.46
CA ASN A 66 17.14 4.54 -6.48
C ASN A 66 16.20 5.65 -6.95
N ALA A 67 16.24 6.04 -8.23
CA ALA A 67 15.35 7.03 -8.82
C ALA A 67 13.88 6.61 -8.66
N LEU A 68 13.55 5.39 -9.09
CA LEU A 68 12.20 4.86 -8.98
C LEU A 68 11.77 4.70 -7.50
N LYS A 69 12.69 4.31 -6.62
CA LYS A 69 12.42 4.19 -5.18
C LYS A 69 12.03 5.54 -4.56
N ILE A 70 12.78 6.61 -4.85
CA ILE A 70 12.50 7.94 -4.29
C ILE A 70 11.12 8.42 -4.73
N THR A 71 10.75 8.18 -5.98
CA THR A 71 9.44 8.54 -6.54
C THR A 71 8.30 7.71 -5.95
N LEU A 72 8.51 6.42 -5.73
CA LEU A 72 7.43 5.53 -5.29
C LEU A 72 7.27 5.40 -3.78
N GLN A 73 8.25 5.85 -2.98
CA GLN A 73 8.28 5.61 -1.52
C GLN A 73 7.02 6.07 -0.78
N GLN A 74 6.38 7.16 -1.20
CA GLN A 74 5.19 7.70 -0.55
C GLN A 74 3.94 6.86 -0.82
N PHE A 75 3.92 6.08 -1.90
CA PHE A 75 2.80 5.21 -2.24
C PHE A 75 2.86 3.87 -1.53
N ILE A 76 4.08 3.36 -1.25
CA ILE A 76 4.31 2.02 -0.69
C ILE A 76 3.46 1.71 0.55
N PRO A 77 3.27 2.62 1.52
CA PRO A 77 2.40 2.34 2.65
C PRO A 77 0.98 1.98 2.22
N PHE A 78 0.42 2.67 1.24
CA PHE A 78 -1.01 2.55 0.88
C PHE A 78 -1.35 1.32 0.04
N ILE A 79 -0.37 0.49 -0.31
CA ILE A 79 -0.58 -0.72 -1.12
C ILE A 79 -0.72 -1.92 -0.18
N LYS A 80 -1.83 -2.66 -0.29
CA LYS A 80 -2.08 -3.83 0.57
C LYS A 80 -1.39 -5.07 0.00
N PHE A 81 -0.06 -5.08 -0.02
CA PHE A 81 0.75 -6.16 -0.61
C PHE A 81 0.42 -7.57 -0.07
N TYR A 82 -0.07 -7.69 1.16
CA TYR A 82 -0.47 -8.97 1.76
C TYR A 82 -1.74 -9.57 1.14
N ASN A 83 -2.52 -8.78 0.40
CA ASN A 83 -3.71 -9.23 -0.31
C ASN A 83 -3.39 -9.78 -1.72
N LEU A 84 -2.13 -9.76 -2.12
CA LEU A 84 -1.71 -10.35 -3.39
C LEU A 84 -1.66 -11.87 -3.29
N THR A 85 -1.79 -12.55 -4.41
CA THR A 85 -1.47 -13.98 -4.53
C THR A 85 0.05 -14.19 -4.60
N SER A 86 0.54 -15.39 -4.26
CA SER A 86 1.96 -15.73 -4.38
C SER A 86 2.50 -15.55 -5.81
N LYS A 87 1.66 -15.82 -6.83
CA LYS A 87 2.02 -15.61 -8.23
C LYS A 87 2.16 -14.12 -8.56
N GLU A 88 1.22 -13.28 -8.15
CA GLU A 88 1.29 -11.83 -8.36
C GLU A 88 2.49 -11.22 -7.65
N PHE A 89 2.77 -11.63 -6.40
CA PHE A 89 3.96 -11.19 -5.68
C PHE A 89 5.24 -11.56 -6.43
N THR A 90 5.37 -12.82 -6.86
CA THR A 90 6.56 -13.32 -7.55
C THR A 90 6.76 -12.66 -8.92
N ASP A 91 5.69 -12.50 -9.70
CA ASP A 91 5.79 -12.01 -11.08
C ASP A 91 5.91 -10.48 -11.14
N LYS A 92 5.30 -9.74 -10.19
CA LYS A 92 5.09 -8.30 -10.32
C LYS A 92 5.70 -7.46 -9.21
N VAL A 93 5.90 -8.02 -8.01
CA VAL A 93 6.48 -7.26 -6.87
C VAL A 93 7.97 -7.60 -6.70
N LEU A 94 8.31 -8.89 -6.75
CA LEU A 94 9.67 -9.39 -6.55
C LEU A 94 10.72 -8.78 -7.50
N PRO A 95 10.44 -8.52 -8.81
CA PRO A 95 11.40 -7.87 -9.69
C PRO A 95 11.82 -6.47 -9.20
N TYR A 96 10.93 -5.81 -8.46
CA TYR A 96 11.12 -4.49 -7.88
C TYR A 96 11.53 -4.53 -6.40
N LYS A 97 11.98 -5.66 -5.86
CA LYS A 97 12.34 -5.78 -4.43
C LYS A 97 13.27 -4.69 -3.88
N LYS A 98 14.13 -4.10 -4.72
CA LYS A 98 15.08 -3.04 -4.32
C LYS A 98 14.42 -1.69 -4.02
N ILE A 99 13.21 -1.43 -4.53
CA ILE A 99 12.47 -0.19 -4.23
C ILE A 99 11.71 -0.27 -2.90
N LEU A 100 11.41 -1.49 -2.42
CA LEU A 100 10.70 -1.68 -1.17
C LEU A 100 11.61 -1.42 0.05
N PRO A 101 11.06 -0.91 1.16
CA PRO A 101 11.75 -0.91 2.44
C PRO A 101 12.20 -2.33 2.83
N LYS A 102 13.45 -2.47 3.30
CA LYS A 102 14.05 -3.79 3.61
C LYS A 102 13.22 -4.63 4.58
N GLY A 103 12.66 -3.98 5.62
CA GLY A 103 11.77 -4.62 6.58
C GLY A 103 10.51 -5.17 5.93
N LEU A 104 9.79 -4.30 5.20
CA LEU A 104 8.59 -4.68 4.45
C LEU A 104 8.86 -5.85 3.50
N TYR A 105 9.92 -5.78 2.69
CA TYR A 105 10.24 -6.87 1.76
C TYR A 105 10.52 -8.20 2.47
N LYS A 106 11.25 -8.18 3.60
CA LYS A 106 11.53 -9.38 4.39
C LYS A 106 10.24 -9.99 4.96
N ASP A 107 9.34 -9.15 5.46
CA ASP A 107 8.07 -9.60 6.02
C ASP A 107 7.13 -10.15 4.95
N LEU A 108 7.06 -9.51 3.78
CA LEU A 108 6.32 -10.01 2.62
C LEU A 108 6.89 -11.35 2.15
N LEU A 109 8.21 -11.44 1.99
CA LEU A 109 8.87 -12.68 1.55
C LEU A 109 8.57 -13.82 2.53
N LYS A 110 8.65 -13.57 3.85
CA LYS A 110 8.30 -14.56 4.87
C LYS A 110 6.83 -14.98 4.75
N SER A 111 5.92 -14.02 4.64
CA SER A 111 4.49 -14.29 4.48
C SER A 111 4.22 -15.19 3.28
N PHE A 112 4.72 -14.81 2.10
CA PHE A 112 4.48 -15.55 0.86
C PHE A 112 5.16 -16.91 0.83
N LEU A 113 6.33 -17.08 1.45
CA LEU A 113 6.99 -18.38 1.59
C LEU A 113 6.28 -19.30 2.57
N SER A 114 5.80 -18.77 3.69
CA SER A 114 5.03 -19.56 4.66
C SER A 114 3.74 -20.11 4.06
N LEU A 115 3.10 -19.41 3.12
CA LEU A 115 1.92 -19.93 2.40
C LEU A 115 2.21 -21.20 1.57
N LEU A 116 3.47 -21.54 1.29
CA LEU A 116 3.82 -22.81 0.64
C LEU A 116 4.00 -23.97 1.63
N GLU A 117 4.05 -23.71 2.93
CA GLU A 117 4.20 -24.76 3.94
C GLU A 117 2.83 -25.38 4.30
N PRO A 118 2.69 -26.74 4.27
CA PRO A 118 1.43 -27.42 4.57
C PRO A 118 0.86 -27.14 5.97
N ASN A 119 1.70 -26.67 6.89
CA ASN A 119 1.38 -26.50 8.31
C ASN A 119 1.27 -25.03 8.75
N SER A 120 1.35 -24.07 7.81
CA SER A 120 1.25 -22.66 8.19
C SER A 120 -0.20 -22.28 8.44
N LYS A 121 -0.53 -21.92 9.69
CA LYS A 121 -1.80 -21.25 9.97
C LYS A 121 -1.75 -19.88 9.29
N LEU A 122 -2.68 -19.61 8.37
CA LEU A 122 -2.92 -18.28 7.84
C LEU A 122 -3.24 -17.36 9.02
N ASN A 123 -2.25 -16.60 9.48
CA ASN A 123 -2.46 -15.67 10.56
C ASN A 123 -3.10 -14.44 9.93
N ASN A 124 -4.42 -14.35 9.99
CA ASN A 124 -5.23 -13.24 9.47
C ASN A 124 -4.84 -11.87 10.09
N ASN A 125 -3.92 -11.86 11.05
CA ASN A 125 -3.35 -10.68 11.70
C ASN A 125 -2.16 -10.05 10.95
N LEU A 126 -1.83 -10.49 9.73
CA LEU A 126 -0.72 -9.96 8.91
C LEU A 126 -1.01 -8.60 8.25
N ASN A 127 -1.87 -7.78 8.83
CA ASN A 127 -2.01 -6.37 8.46
C ASN A 127 -1.14 -5.50 9.40
N PRO A 128 0.19 -5.41 9.22
CA PRO A 128 1.03 -4.46 9.96
C PRO A 128 0.66 -3.00 9.63
N HIS A 129 -0.20 -2.77 8.63
CA HIS A 129 -0.72 -1.44 8.33
C HIS A 129 -1.65 -0.90 9.43
N LEU A 130 -2.29 -1.77 10.24
CA LEU A 130 -3.10 -1.30 11.35
C LEU A 130 -2.25 -0.81 12.54
N THR A 131 -1.02 -1.30 12.70
CA THR A 131 -0.18 -1.00 13.87
C THR A 131 0.69 0.24 13.71
N ASN A 132 0.82 0.77 12.48
CA ASN A 132 1.66 1.95 12.18
C ASN A 132 0.87 3.22 11.84
N LEU A 133 -0.42 3.31 12.19
CA LEU A 133 -1.10 4.60 12.31
C LEU A 133 -0.55 5.34 13.54
N LYS A 134 0.69 5.81 13.44
CA LYS A 134 1.21 6.83 14.36
C LYS A 134 0.31 8.06 14.23
N THR A 135 -0.51 8.25 15.26
CA THR A 135 -1.18 9.51 15.65
C THR A 135 -1.67 10.34 14.48
N ILE A 136 -2.86 10.00 13.96
CA ILE A 136 -3.68 10.96 13.22
C ILE A 136 -4.22 11.95 14.26
N ASP A 137 -3.40 12.90 14.71
CA ASP A 137 -3.90 14.13 15.32
C ASP A 137 -4.26 15.07 14.16
N SER A 138 -5.49 14.91 13.68
CA SER A 138 -6.10 15.91 12.82
C SER A 138 -6.76 16.97 13.72
N LYS A 139 -7.00 18.18 13.20
CA LYS A 139 -7.72 19.25 13.94
C LYS A 139 -9.15 18.84 14.35
N ILE A 140 -9.64 17.69 13.88
CA ILE A 140 -11.01 17.21 14.03
C ILE A 140 -11.08 15.98 14.97
N THR A 141 -10.04 15.14 15.04
CA THR A 141 -10.03 13.93 15.85
C THR A 141 -8.69 13.74 16.55
N THR A 142 -8.70 13.60 17.87
CA THR A 142 -7.51 13.27 18.68
C THR A 142 -7.36 11.76 18.87
N SER A 143 -6.16 11.31 19.23
CA SER A 143 -5.87 9.88 19.52
C SER A 143 -6.86 9.23 20.50
N GLN A 144 -7.41 9.99 21.46
CA GLN A 144 -8.39 9.49 22.43
C GLN A 144 -9.73 9.13 21.78
N HIS A 145 -10.20 9.94 20.82
CA HIS A 145 -11.43 9.65 20.08
C HIS A 145 -11.26 8.39 19.22
N THR A 146 -10.09 8.22 18.60
CA THR A 146 -9.76 7.03 17.82
C THR A 146 -9.75 5.76 18.68
N GLU A 147 -9.25 5.85 19.90
CA GLU A 147 -9.26 4.73 20.86
C GLU A 147 -10.68 4.34 21.28
N LEU A 148 -11.54 5.32 21.56
CA LEU A 148 -12.95 5.10 21.91
C LEU A 148 -13.74 4.47 20.75
N ILE A 149 -13.55 4.98 19.52
CA ILE A 149 -14.17 4.41 18.32
C ILE A 149 -13.67 2.99 18.08
N SER A 150 -12.37 2.72 18.26
CA SER A 150 -11.83 1.36 18.14
C SER A 150 -12.41 0.41 19.18
N LYS A 151 -12.57 0.85 20.44
CA LYS A 151 -13.21 0.07 21.50
C LYS A 151 -14.69 -0.21 21.18
N TRP A 152 -15.41 0.78 20.68
CA TRP A 152 -16.81 0.63 20.25
C TRP A 152 -16.97 -0.39 19.11
N ILE A 153 -16.16 -0.29 18.05
CA ILE A 153 -16.18 -1.21 16.90
C ILE A 153 -15.87 -2.65 17.35
N ASN A 154 -14.90 -2.81 18.24
CA ASN A 154 -14.49 -4.12 18.76
C ASN A 154 -15.41 -4.64 19.87
N ARG A 155 -16.51 -3.93 20.20
CA ARG A 155 -17.43 -4.22 21.32
C ARG A 155 -16.73 -4.43 22.67
N LEU A 156 -15.62 -3.73 22.89
CA LEU A 156 -14.94 -3.68 24.18
C LEU A 156 -15.64 -2.64 25.07
N GLU A 157 -15.88 -2.96 26.35
CA GLU A 157 -16.57 -2.06 27.27
C GLU A 157 -15.85 -0.71 27.37
N ILE A 158 -16.60 0.36 27.09
CA ILE A 158 -16.15 1.74 27.27
C ILE A 158 -16.43 2.10 28.72
N THR A 159 -15.41 2.05 29.58
CA THR A 159 -15.53 2.48 30.97
C THR A 159 -15.38 4.00 31.01
N ASP A 160 -16.48 4.73 30.83
CA ASP A 160 -16.51 6.17 31.04
C ASP A 160 -16.41 6.45 32.55
N LYS A 161 -15.20 6.76 33.03
CA LYS A 161 -15.06 7.50 34.29
C LYS A 161 -15.51 8.94 34.01
N LEU A 162 -16.80 9.18 34.18
CA LEU A 162 -17.34 10.53 34.38
C LEU A 162 -16.68 11.12 35.63
N THR A 163 -15.64 11.92 35.45
CA THR A 163 -15.22 12.88 36.47
C THR A 163 -16.23 14.02 36.43
N SER A 164 -17.08 14.04 37.46
CA SER A 164 -17.94 15.18 37.80
C SER A 164 -17.11 16.38 38.26
#